data_AF-A0A9P1DYF5-F1
#
_entry.id   AF-A0A9P1DYF5-F1
#
_cell.length_a   1.000
_cell.length_b   1.000
_cell.length_c   1.000
_cell.angle_alpha   90.00
_cell.angle_beta   90.00
_cell.angle_gamma   90.00
#
_symmetry.space_group_name_H-M   'P 1'
#
loop_
_entity.id
_entity.type
_entity.pdbx_description
1 polymer ?
#
loop_
_entity_poly.entity_id
_entity_poly.type
_entity_poly.pdbx_seq_one_letter_code
_entity_poly.pdbx_strand_id
1 'polypeptide(L)'
;MASSKRKSPTTDEVVDSQIPKLDATAAHVQPSLTAHLPPVALNPADCELDFDIENNGLQGSALYRNAFAWCWSGARANVGITGGKYCFGCKVISDQPVSMVYNTQDGQHLCRIGVSWEDDPVGDLGESLHSFCFEATGDTYTAGSCSEYGESFGVGDKIICCLDLENSNNASIGFFKNSKWLGVAKQFEDHPNWRSAFFPHILLKNVVVRLQFSVEDGLDVVEGYKPWASALEDEKAFSGPTFSDVHCYEFIMLVGLPASGKSTWAEKRVKDYPGKRYIVIGKSLMLDKMKVPGLTRKYGYGEMLGEIFNTLLSRASKLPRNFILDKMNLNKIDRKCELKSFSKHKKHLKSSKCVVINNSKK
;
A
#
# COMPACT_ATOMS: atom_id res chain seq x y z
N MET A 1 17.79 -68.51 62.87
CA MET A 1 18.59 -69.21 61.84
C MET A 1 18.68 -68.29 60.63
N ALA A 2 19.92 -67.94 60.26
CA ALA A 2 20.45 -67.23 59.07
C ALA A 2 19.54 -66.19 58.36
N SER A 3 19.71 -64.86 58.49
CA SER A 3 20.84 -63.94 58.09
C SER A 3 21.00 -63.82 56.56
N SER A 4 21.03 -62.66 55.89
CA SER A 4 21.38 -61.25 56.21
C SER A 4 20.66 -60.30 55.21
N LYS A 5 20.10 -59.11 55.51
CA LYS A 5 20.70 -57.76 55.70
C LYS A 5 21.90 -57.46 54.75
N ARG A 6 22.11 -56.31 54.09
CA ARG A 6 21.55 -54.94 54.10
C ARG A 6 22.25 -54.09 52.98
N LYS A 7 21.58 -53.00 52.56
CA LYS A 7 22.07 -51.65 52.11
C LYS A 7 22.65 -51.43 50.68
N SER A 8 22.21 -50.28 50.12
CA SER A 8 22.65 -49.53 48.90
C SER A 8 24.08 -48.96 49.03
N PRO A 9 24.81 -48.49 47.97
CA PRO A 9 24.48 -47.29 47.15
C PRO A 9 25.09 -47.15 45.70
N THR A 10 24.62 -46.11 44.96
CA THR A 10 25.27 -45.20 43.96
C THR A 10 26.15 -45.64 42.76
N THR A 11 26.15 -44.72 41.77
CA THR A 11 27.14 -44.33 40.72
C THR A 11 27.13 -44.98 39.33
N ASP A 12 27.08 -44.08 38.34
CA ASP A 12 27.72 -43.99 37.02
C ASP A 12 27.61 -45.16 36.02
N GLU A 13 27.14 -44.85 34.80
CA GLU A 13 28.01 -44.74 33.61
C GLU A 13 27.18 -44.51 32.34
N VAL A 14 27.51 -43.43 31.63
CA VAL A 14 27.09 -43.13 30.27
C VAL A 14 28.09 -43.82 29.34
N VAL A 15 27.62 -44.71 28.47
CA VAL A 15 28.45 -45.30 27.42
C VAL A 15 28.17 -44.63 26.08
N ASP A 16 29.26 -44.07 25.58
CA ASP A 16 29.56 -43.40 24.33
C ASP A 16 29.40 -44.31 23.10
N SER A 17 28.94 -43.74 21.98
CA SER A 17 29.10 -44.32 20.65
C SER A 17 29.50 -43.25 19.64
N GLN A 18 30.79 -42.90 19.69
CA GLN A 18 31.73 -42.57 18.62
C GLN A 18 31.17 -42.16 17.24
N ILE A 19 31.47 -40.91 16.86
CA ILE A 19 31.45 -40.40 15.48
C ILE A 19 32.92 -40.31 15.00
N PRO A 20 33.28 -40.78 13.79
CA PRO A 20 34.64 -40.65 13.27
C PRO A 20 34.92 -39.24 12.74
N LYS A 21 36.09 -38.69 13.06
CA LYS A 21 36.69 -37.49 12.45
C LYS A 21 37.49 -37.86 11.19
N LEU A 22 37.32 -37.08 10.13
CA LEU A 22 38.25 -36.80 9.02
C LEU A 22 37.63 -35.58 8.29
N ASP A 23 38.30 -34.58 7.74
CA ASP A 23 39.68 -34.09 7.79
C ASP A 23 39.60 -32.61 7.34
N ALA A 24 40.43 -31.73 7.90
CA ALA A 24 40.45 -30.31 7.53
C ALA A 24 41.37 -30.09 6.31
N THR A 25 40.79 -29.63 5.19
CA THR A 25 41.40 -28.70 4.20
C THR A 25 40.42 -28.47 3.05
N ALA A 26 39.64 -27.39 3.12
CA ALA A 26 39.02 -26.78 1.95
C ALA A 26 38.95 -25.27 2.19
N ALA A 27 39.54 -24.51 1.25
CA ALA A 27 39.69 -23.08 1.31
C ALA A 27 38.37 -22.37 1.66
N HIS A 28 38.46 -21.43 2.60
CA HIS A 28 37.37 -20.56 3.01
C HIS A 28 37.02 -19.61 1.86
N VAL A 29 36.20 -20.07 0.91
CA VAL A 29 35.49 -19.16 0.01
C VAL A 29 34.35 -18.57 0.83
N GLN A 30 34.55 -17.35 1.32
CA GLN A 30 33.43 -16.55 1.83
C GLN A 30 32.42 -16.41 0.69
N PRO A 31 31.13 -16.75 0.88
CA PRO A 31 30.11 -16.31 -0.05
C PRO A 31 30.10 -14.78 0.00
N SER A 32 30.34 -14.12 -1.12
CA SER A 32 30.14 -12.68 -1.24
C SER A 32 28.67 -12.37 -0.95
N LEU A 33 28.40 -11.94 0.28
CA LEU A 33 27.09 -11.46 0.72
C LEU A 33 26.87 -10.04 0.18
N THR A 34 26.77 -9.90 -1.13
CA THR A 34 25.99 -8.81 -1.73
C THR A 34 24.65 -9.41 -2.09
N ALA A 35 23.80 -9.61 -1.08
CA ALA A 35 22.37 -9.80 -1.35
C ALA A 35 21.91 -8.50 -2.01
N HIS A 36 21.78 -8.48 -3.33
CA HIS A 36 21.24 -7.34 -4.06
C HIS A 36 19.87 -7.02 -3.44
N LEU A 37 19.76 -5.83 -2.85
CA LEU A 37 18.47 -5.32 -2.39
C LEU A 37 17.50 -5.37 -3.58
N PRO A 38 16.22 -5.74 -3.36
CA PRO A 38 15.26 -5.79 -4.45
C PRO A 38 15.16 -4.39 -5.10
N PRO A 39 15.02 -4.31 -6.43
CA PRO A 39 14.93 -3.04 -7.12
C PRO A 39 13.74 -2.22 -6.61
N VAL A 40 13.85 -0.89 -6.72
CA VAL A 40 12.74 0.00 -6.39
C VAL A 40 11.60 -0.22 -7.37
N ALA A 41 10.39 -0.44 -6.85
CA ALA A 41 9.20 -0.81 -7.60
C ALA A 41 7.93 -0.44 -6.82
N LEU A 42 6.78 -0.37 -7.51
CA LEU A 42 5.47 -0.31 -6.84
C LEU A 42 5.29 -1.54 -5.94
N ASN A 43 4.78 -1.32 -4.72
CA ASN A 43 4.71 -2.33 -3.68
C ASN A 43 3.35 -3.03 -3.63
N PRO A 44 3.27 -4.34 -3.93
CA PRO A 44 2.02 -5.10 -3.83
C PRO A 44 1.46 -5.22 -2.41
N ALA A 45 2.28 -5.04 -1.38
CA ALA A 45 1.83 -4.99 0.00
C ALA A 45 1.24 -3.61 0.37
N ASP A 46 1.54 -2.58 -0.41
CA ASP A 46 1.15 -1.19 -0.17
C ASP A 46 0.43 -0.54 -1.36
N CYS A 47 -0.54 -1.27 -1.91
CA CYS A 47 -1.47 -0.81 -2.95
C CYS A 47 -2.93 -1.10 -2.58
N GLU A 48 -3.86 -0.35 -3.17
CA GLU A 48 -5.28 -0.63 -3.00
C GLU A 48 -5.70 -1.95 -3.66
N LEU A 49 -6.85 -2.51 -3.23
CA LEU A 49 -7.31 -3.82 -3.74
C LEU A 49 -7.65 -3.80 -5.22
N ASP A 50 -8.03 -2.65 -5.76
CA ASP A 50 -8.39 -2.36 -7.15
C ASP A 50 -7.22 -1.79 -7.97
N PHE A 51 -5.99 -1.89 -7.45
CA PHE A 51 -4.79 -1.48 -8.17
C PHE A 51 -4.07 -2.68 -8.78
N ASP A 52 -3.70 -2.58 -10.05
CA ASP A 52 -2.91 -3.56 -10.79
C ASP A 52 -1.47 -3.07 -10.94
N ILE A 53 -0.53 -3.95 -10.57
CA ILE A 53 0.91 -3.74 -10.67
C ILE A 53 1.47 -4.76 -11.66
N GLU A 54 2.11 -4.26 -12.70
CA GLU A 54 2.63 -5.06 -13.81
C GLU A 54 4.08 -4.66 -14.14
N ASN A 55 4.66 -5.31 -15.16
CA ASN A 55 6.00 -5.01 -15.68
C ASN A 55 7.07 -4.91 -14.57
N ASN A 56 7.17 -5.97 -13.76
CA ASN A 56 8.10 -6.06 -12.62
C ASN A 56 7.95 -4.92 -11.59
N GLY A 57 6.75 -4.37 -11.46
CA GLY A 57 6.47 -3.30 -10.49
C GLY A 57 6.70 -1.89 -11.02
N LEU A 58 6.99 -1.73 -12.31
CA LEU A 58 7.18 -0.43 -12.95
C LEU A 58 5.93 0.06 -13.69
N GLN A 59 4.88 -0.74 -13.82
CA GLN A 59 3.62 -0.32 -14.46
C GLN A 59 2.47 -0.39 -13.47
N GLY A 60 1.66 0.65 -13.42
CA GLY A 60 0.51 0.76 -12.53
C GLY A 60 -0.75 1.17 -13.28
N SER A 61 -1.88 0.60 -12.89
CA SER A 61 -3.21 1.03 -13.36
C SER A 61 -4.30 0.68 -12.35
N ALA A 62 -5.36 1.48 -12.30
CA ALA A 62 -6.55 1.13 -11.55
C ALA A 62 -7.45 0.18 -12.36
N LEU A 63 -8.27 -0.61 -11.68
CA LEU A 63 -9.45 -1.19 -12.34
C LEU A 63 -10.33 -0.04 -12.87
N TYR A 64 -10.90 -0.22 -14.06
CA TYR A 64 -11.65 0.84 -14.76
C TYR A 64 -13.02 0.38 -15.28
N ARG A 65 -13.32 -0.92 -15.23
CA ARG A 65 -14.56 -1.47 -15.80
C ARG A 65 -15.75 -1.20 -14.90
N ASN A 66 -16.91 -1.01 -15.54
CA ASN A 66 -18.18 -0.76 -14.87
C ASN A 66 -18.06 0.42 -13.90
N ALA A 67 -18.40 0.16 -12.65
CA ALA A 67 -18.34 1.09 -11.53
C ALA A 67 -16.93 1.62 -11.21
N PHE A 68 -15.88 0.83 -11.48
CA PHE A 68 -14.51 1.21 -11.16
C PHE A 68 -14.03 2.40 -11.99
N ALA A 69 -14.69 2.69 -13.12
CA ALA A 69 -14.45 3.89 -13.92
C ALA A 69 -14.52 5.18 -13.09
N TRP A 70 -15.31 5.18 -12.01
CA TRP A 70 -15.48 6.32 -11.13
C TRP A 70 -14.43 6.39 -10.02
N CYS A 71 -13.77 5.28 -9.71
CA CYS A 71 -12.89 5.15 -8.55
C CYS A 71 -11.48 5.64 -8.85
N TRP A 72 -10.89 6.32 -7.86
CA TRP A 72 -9.44 6.43 -7.77
C TRP A 72 -8.87 5.18 -7.11
N SER A 73 -7.66 4.82 -7.50
CA SER A 73 -6.90 3.73 -6.86
C SER A 73 -5.41 4.05 -6.83
N GLY A 74 -4.73 3.71 -5.74
CA GLY A 74 -3.34 4.12 -5.49
C GLY A 74 -2.39 2.99 -5.13
N ALA A 75 -1.10 3.31 -5.25
CA ALA A 75 0.01 2.47 -4.80
C ALA A 75 1.24 3.30 -4.44
N ARG A 76 1.98 2.86 -3.43
CA ARG A 76 3.31 3.38 -3.08
C ARG A 76 4.42 2.46 -3.55
N ALA A 77 5.63 3.00 -3.71
CA ALA A 77 6.83 2.19 -3.94
C ALA A 77 7.25 1.41 -2.69
N ASN A 78 8.08 0.39 -2.89
CA ASN A 78 8.63 -0.46 -1.84
C ASN A 78 9.79 0.17 -1.05
N VAL A 79 10.28 1.32 -1.50
CA VAL A 79 11.41 2.04 -0.87
C VAL A 79 11.06 3.51 -0.73
N GLY A 80 11.05 3.98 0.50
CA GLY A 80 10.95 5.38 0.86
C GLY A 80 12.31 5.97 1.18
N ILE A 81 12.35 7.28 1.46
CA ILE A 81 13.56 7.99 1.90
C ILE A 81 13.31 8.76 3.19
N THR A 82 14.36 8.92 4.01
CA THR A 82 14.32 9.69 5.27
C THR A 82 15.21 10.94 5.24
N GLY A 83 15.76 11.29 4.08
CA GLY A 83 16.67 12.43 3.92
C GLY A 83 17.32 12.44 2.55
N GLY A 84 18.04 13.52 2.22
CA GLY A 84 18.74 13.67 0.93
C GLY A 84 17.85 14.21 -0.19
N LYS A 85 18.38 14.20 -1.44
CA LYS A 85 17.74 14.78 -2.63
C LYS A 85 17.57 13.75 -3.72
N TYR A 86 16.34 13.33 -3.95
CA TYR A 86 16.02 12.27 -4.89
C TYR A 86 14.86 12.63 -5.81
N CYS A 87 14.82 12.00 -6.98
CA CYS A 87 13.71 12.14 -7.92
C CYS A 87 13.28 10.79 -8.53
N PHE A 88 12.01 10.72 -8.90
CA PHE A 88 11.45 9.59 -9.66
C PHE A 88 10.48 10.11 -10.72
N GLY A 89 10.31 9.33 -11.79
CA GLY A 89 9.49 9.67 -12.94
C GLY A 89 8.20 8.86 -13.00
N CYS A 90 7.21 9.42 -13.67
CA CYS A 90 5.99 8.76 -14.09
C CYS A 90 5.65 9.22 -15.52
N LYS A 91 5.53 8.26 -16.44
CA LYS A 91 5.03 8.49 -17.79
C LYS A 91 3.61 7.97 -17.92
N VAL A 92 2.69 8.78 -18.41
CA VAL A 92 1.33 8.30 -18.75
C VAL A 92 1.41 7.56 -20.09
N ILE A 93 1.09 6.27 -20.08
CA ILE A 93 1.27 5.37 -21.24
C ILE A 93 0.03 5.35 -22.12
N SER A 94 -1.16 5.28 -21.53
CA SER A 94 -2.42 5.19 -22.27
C SER A 94 -3.61 5.45 -21.37
N ASP A 95 -4.70 5.90 -21.97
CA ASP A 95 -6.02 5.94 -21.34
C ASP A 95 -6.67 4.55 -21.34
N GLN A 96 -7.40 4.23 -20.28
CA GLN A 96 -8.21 3.02 -20.20
C GLN A 96 -9.62 3.30 -20.76
N PRO A 97 -10.16 2.48 -21.67
CA PRO A 97 -11.39 2.81 -22.39
C PRO A 97 -12.61 2.73 -21.46
N VAL A 98 -13.10 3.88 -21.00
CA VAL A 98 -14.26 4.00 -20.12
C VAL A 98 -15.49 4.51 -20.85
N SER A 99 -16.67 4.04 -20.44
CA SER A 99 -17.96 4.58 -20.85
C SER A 99 -18.71 4.99 -19.60
N MET A 100 -18.78 6.30 -19.34
CA MET A 100 -19.49 6.87 -18.20
C MET A 100 -20.78 7.54 -18.66
N VAL A 101 -21.91 7.15 -18.05
CA VAL A 101 -23.25 7.62 -18.44
C VAL A 101 -23.48 9.11 -18.12
N TYR A 102 -22.69 9.68 -17.19
CA TYR A 102 -22.77 11.09 -16.81
C TYR A 102 -21.51 11.81 -17.27
N ASN A 103 -21.67 12.57 -18.35
CA ASN A 103 -20.64 13.40 -18.97
C ASN A 103 -20.17 14.50 -18.02
N THR A 104 -19.00 14.31 -17.42
CA THR A 104 -17.98 15.35 -17.45
C THR A 104 -16.84 14.77 -18.29
N GLN A 105 -16.58 15.33 -19.47
CA GLN A 105 -15.40 14.92 -20.26
C GLN A 105 -14.12 15.22 -19.46
N ASP A 106 -14.17 16.25 -18.62
CA ASP A 106 -13.13 16.58 -17.67
C ASP A 106 -13.09 15.57 -16.52
N GLY A 107 -11.89 15.10 -16.20
CA GLY A 107 -11.62 14.28 -15.02
C GLY A 107 -11.92 12.78 -15.13
N GLN A 108 -12.01 12.25 -16.36
CA GLN A 108 -12.12 10.81 -16.60
C GLN A 108 -10.77 10.10 -16.49
N HIS A 109 -9.72 10.69 -17.05
CA HIS A 109 -8.36 10.16 -17.07
C HIS A 109 -7.49 11.07 -16.23
N LEU A 110 -7.16 10.62 -15.01
CA LEU A 110 -6.40 11.44 -14.07
C LEU A 110 -5.27 10.64 -13.45
N CYS A 111 -4.15 11.33 -13.24
CA CYS A 111 -2.97 10.83 -12.57
C CYS A 111 -2.56 11.86 -11.52
N ARG A 112 -2.40 11.43 -10.28
CA ARG A 112 -1.63 12.15 -9.26
C ARG A 112 -0.31 11.44 -9.07
N ILE A 113 0.77 12.22 -9.10
CA ILE A 113 2.13 11.77 -8.77
C ILE A 113 2.65 12.61 -7.62
N GLY A 114 3.31 11.97 -6.65
CA GLY A 114 3.98 12.67 -5.58
C GLY A 114 4.50 11.75 -4.51
N VAL A 115 4.46 12.18 -3.26
CA VAL A 115 4.95 11.41 -2.13
C VAL A 115 3.95 11.42 -0.98
N SER A 116 3.97 10.37 -0.17
CA SER A 116 3.28 10.37 1.12
C SER A 116 4.04 9.55 2.15
N TRP A 117 3.65 9.68 3.41
CA TRP A 117 4.13 8.77 4.45
C TRP A 117 3.47 7.39 4.35
N GLU A 118 4.06 6.41 5.01
CA GLU A 118 3.55 5.02 5.08
C GLU A 118 2.20 4.93 5.80
N ASP A 119 2.01 5.76 6.83
CA ASP A 119 0.82 5.80 7.68
C ASP A 119 -0.38 6.47 6.98
N ASP A 120 -0.13 7.24 5.91
CA ASP A 120 -1.20 7.84 5.12
C ASP A 120 -1.98 6.75 4.38
N PRO A 121 -3.32 6.85 4.28
CA PRO A 121 -4.10 5.93 3.45
C PRO A 121 -3.63 5.97 1.98
N VAL A 122 -3.41 4.80 1.39
CA VAL A 122 -2.94 4.67 0.00
C VAL A 122 -3.91 5.29 -1.02
N GLY A 123 -5.22 5.34 -0.72
CA GLY A 123 -6.22 5.95 -1.61
C GLY A 123 -6.27 7.49 -1.58
N ASP A 124 -5.49 8.12 -0.70
CA ASP A 124 -5.69 9.53 -0.29
C ASP A 124 -4.44 10.40 -0.53
N LEU A 125 -3.72 10.15 -1.64
CA LEU A 125 -2.61 11.00 -2.07
C LEU A 125 -3.05 12.47 -2.23
N GLY A 126 -2.42 13.36 -1.44
CA GLY A 126 -2.68 14.80 -1.37
C GLY A 126 -3.63 15.22 -0.24
N GLU A 127 -4.25 14.28 0.49
CA GLU A 127 -5.29 14.60 1.48
C GLU A 127 -4.72 14.79 2.90
N SER A 128 -3.59 14.15 3.22
CA SER A 128 -2.96 14.21 4.54
C SER A 128 -1.85 15.27 4.62
N LEU A 129 -1.44 15.64 5.84
CA LEU A 129 -0.42 16.67 6.08
C LEU A 129 0.94 16.35 5.43
N HIS A 130 1.31 15.07 5.44
CA HIS A 130 2.58 14.57 4.90
C HIS A 130 2.40 13.91 3.53
N SER A 131 1.39 14.35 2.78
CA SER A 131 1.11 13.86 1.44
C SER A 131 1.03 15.02 0.45
N PHE A 132 1.92 14.99 -0.53
CA PHE A 132 2.11 16.05 -1.52
C PHE A 132 2.02 15.45 -2.91
N CYS A 133 1.23 16.02 -3.82
CA CYS A 133 1.18 15.54 -5.19
C CYS A 133 0.84 16.62 -6.22
N PHE A 134 1.16 16.33 -7.47
CA PHE A 134 0.77 17.06 -8.66
C PHE A 134 -0.22 16.21 -9.48
N GLU A 135 -1.36 16.81 -9.83
CA GLU A 135 -2.45 16.17 -10.57
C GLU A 135 -2.44 16.59 -12.05
N ALA A 136 -2.87 15.67 -12.92
CA ALA A 136 -3.01 15.84 -14.36
C ALA A 136 -3.73 17.11 -14.83
N THR A 137 -4.53 17.77 -13.97
CA THR A 137 -5.23 19.03 -14.28
C THR A 137 -4.32 20.26 -14.27
N GLY A 138 -3.13 20.18 -13.67
CA GLY A 138 -2.25 21.34 -13.45
C GLY A 138 -2.19 21.81 -11.99
N ASP A 139 -2.81 21.07 -11.07
CA ASP A 139 -2.94 21.46 -9.66
C ASP A 139 -2.08 20.61 -8.73
N THR A 140 -1.70 21.19 -7.59
CA THR A 140 -1.06 20.47 -6.49
C THR A 140 -2.01 20.28 -5.32
N TYR A 141 -1.86 19.17 -4.61
CA TYR A 141 -2.68 18.84 -3.44
C TYR A 141 -1.82 18.53 -2.22
N THR A 142 -2.22 19.07 -1.07
CA THR A 142 -1.61 18.83 0.24
C THR A 142 -2.61 19.12 1.34
N ALA A 143 -2.70 18.24 2.34
CA ALA A 143 -3.63 18.38 3.46
C ALA A 143 -5.08 18.69 3.01
N GLY A 144 -5.50 18.08 1.88
CA GLY A 144 -6.83 18.26 1.29
C GLY A 144 -7.05 19.61 0.62
N SER A 145 -6.03 20.46 0.55
CA SER A 145 -6.08 21.76 -0.13
C SER A 145 -5.48 21.67 -1.53
N CYS A 146 -6.12 22.34 -2.48
CA CYS A 146 -5.72 22.40 -3.89
C CYS A 146 -5.08 23.77 -4.18
N SER A 147 -4.07 23.82 -5.04
CA SER A 147 -3.47 25.06 -5.53
C SER A 147 -2.99 24.92 -6.97
N GLU A 148 -3.32 25.93 -7.78
CA GLU A 148 -2.81 26.04 -9.15
C GLU A 148 -1.27 26.10 -9.10
N TYR A 149 -0.60 25.36 -9.98
CA TYR A 149 0.85 25.22 -9.92
C TYR A 149 1.49 25.14 -11.30
N GLY A 150 1.04 24.19 -12.11
CA GLY A 150 1.69 23.84 -13.37
C GLY A 150 0.72 23.89 -14.54
N GLU A 151 1.05 23.08 -15.54
CA GLU A 151 0.22 22.87 -16.72
C GLU A 151 -0.34 21.44 -16.70
N SER A 152 -1.51 21.23 -17.30
CA SER A 152 -2.11 19.90 -17.40
C SER A 152 -1.20 18.92 -18.14
N PHE A 153 -1.31 17.63 -17.83
CA PHE A 153 -0.54 16.57 -18.49
C PHE A 153 -1.38 15.33 -18.72
N GLY A 154 -1.00 14.52 -19.71
CA GLY A 154 -1.75 13.33 -20.11
C GLY A 154 -0.89 12.31 -20.84
N VAL A 155 -1.53 11.47 -21.66
CA VAL A 155 -0.86 10.40 -22.41
C VAL A 155 0.36 10.91 -23.17
N GLY A 156 1.49 10.25 -22.96
CA GLY A 156 2.77 10.59 -23.58
C GLY A 156 3.67 11.48 -22.71
N ASP A 157 3.09 12.30 -21.83
CA ASP A 157 3.85 13.18 -20.95
C ASP A 157 4.60 12.40 -19.88
N LYS A 158 5.77 12.94 -19.52
CA LYS A 158 6.62 12.46 -18.44
C LYS A 158 6.69 13.50 -17.34
N ILE A 159 6.30 13.11 -16.14
CA ILE A 159 6.41 13.92 -14.93
C ILE A 159 7.52 13.37 -14.06
N ILE A 160 8.45 14.22 -13.62
CA ILE A 160 9.50 13.85 -12.65
C ILE A 160 9.21 14.59 -11.35
N CYS A 161 8.98 13.85 -10.28
CA CYS A 161 8.82 14.35 -8.93
C CYS A 161 10.19 14.43 -8.26
N CYS A 162 10.58 15.61 -7.77
CA CYS A 162 11.84 15.87 -7.09
C CYS A 162 11.56 16.23 -5.63
N LEU A 163 12.16 15.48 -4.69
CA LEU A 163 12.02 15.69 -3.26
C LEU A 163 13.38 16.03 -2.65
N ASP A 164 13.44 17.17 -1.97
CA ASP A 164 14.61 17.67 -1.25
C ASP A 164 14.35 17.65 0.26
N LEU A 165 15.07 16.77 0.95
CA LEU A 165 15.08 16.61 2.40
C LEU A 165 16.48 16.86 2.99
N GLU A 166 17.36 17.59 2.30
CA GLU A 166 18.70 17.91 2.84
C GLU A 166 18.63 18.84 4.04
N ASN A 167 17.70 19.80 4.01
CA ASN A 167 17.44 20.71 5.11
C ASN A 167 16.05 20.47 5.69
N SER A 168 15.98 19.87 6.87
CA SER A 168 14.72 19.53 7.56
C SER A 168 13.81 20.73 7.82
N ASN A 169 14.36 21.95 7.96
CA ASN A 169 13.54 23.15 8.19
C ASN A 169 13.11 23.84 6.89
N ASN A 170 13.55 23.33 5.74
CA ASN A 170 13.25 23.90 4.43
C ASN A 170 13.19 22.78 3.37
N ALA A 171 12.52 21.69 3.71
CA ALA A 171 12.28 20.60 2.78
C ALA A 171 11.38 21.10 1.64
N SER A 172 11.55 20.54 0.46
CA SER A 172 10.77 20.98 -0.70
C SER A 172 10.47 19.87 -1.67
N ILE A 173 9.34 20.02 -2.37
CA ILE A 173 8.93 19.15 -3.47
C ILE A 173 8.57 20.02 -4.68
N GLY A 174 8.96 19.56 -5.86
CA GLY A 174 8.58 20.18 -7.13
C GLY A 174 8.69 19.19 -8.29
N PHE A 175 8.26 19.63 -9.46
CA PHE A 175 8.03 18.73 -10.58
C PHE A 175 8.63 19.26 -11.89
N PHE A 176 9.10 18.34 -12.72
CA PHE A 176 9.35 18.59 -14.14
C PHE A 176 8.23 17.98 -14.97
N LYS A 177 7.86 18.63 -16.08
CA LYS A 177 7.07 18.04 -17.17
C LYS A 177 7.91 18.07 -18.44
N ASN A 178 8.16 16.91 -19.06
CA ASN A 178 8.92 16.79 -20.30
C ASN A 178 10.23 17.62 -20.28
N SER A 179 11.02 17.45 -19.23
CA SER A 179 12.30 18.15 -18.98
C SER A 179 12.21 19.65 -18.65
N LYS A 180 11.01 20.24 -18.59
CA LYS A 180 10.80 21.63 -18.14
C LYS A 180 10.48 21.65 -16.64
N TRP A 181 11.28 22.38 -15.86
CA TRP A 181 11.02 22.63 -14.44
C TRP A 181 9.77 23.49 -14.26
N LEU A 182 8.83 23.06 -13.42
CA LEU A 182 7.60 23.79 -13.13
C LEU A 182 7.70 24.66 -11.87
N GLY A 183 8.83 24.63 -11.16
CA GLY A 183 9.03 25.37 -9.91
C GLY A 183 8.89 24.50 -8.67
N VAL A 184 9.12 25.07 -7.49
CA VAL A 184 8.83 24.37 -6.23
C VAL A 184 7.33 24.40 -5.99
N ALA A 185 6.69 23.24 -5.86
CA ALA A 185 5.27 23.11 -5.56
C ALA A 185 4.97 23.44 -4.10
N LYS A 186 5.81 22.95 -3.19
CA LYS A 186 5.64 23.15 -1.75
C LYS A 186 6.98 23.15 -1.03
N GLN A 187 7.15 24.11 -0.12
CA GLN A 187 8.14 24.06 0.95
C GLN A 187 7.44 23.67 2.25
N PHE A 188 8.11 22.89 3.09
CA PHE A 188 7.59 22.40 4.34
C PHE A 188 8.71 22.12 5.35
N GLU A 189 8.33 22.04 6.62
CA GLU A 189 9.20 21.59 7.69
C GLU A 189 9.03 20.07 7.83
N ASP A 190 10.13 19.34 7.70
CA ASP A 190 10.23 17.91 7.95
C ASP A 190 10.83 17.69 9.33
N HIS A 191 10.00 17.69 10.37
CA HIS A 191 10.49 17.37 11.71
C HIS A 191 10.76 15.87 11.81
N PRO A 192 12.00 15.44 12.07
CA PRO A 192 12.35 14.04 12.18
C PRO A 192 11.82 13.47 13.50
N ASN A 193 10.54 13.14 13.52
CA ASN A 193 10.05 12.17 14.48
C ASN A 193 10.50 10.79 13.97
N TRP A 194 11.15 10.04 14.84
CA TRP A 194 11.68 8.70 14.59
C TRP A 194 10.69 7.83 13.79
N ARG A 195 11.10 7.47 12.55
CA ARG A 195 10.50 6.49 11.60
C ARG A 195 9.61 7.00 10.48
N SER A 196 9.47 8.29 10.25
CA SER A 196 8.74 8.77 9.07
C SER A 196 9.63 8.79 7.83
N ALA A 197 9.19 8.12 6.76
CA ALA A 197 9.83 8.13 5.44
C ALA A 197 8.81 8.56 4.39
N PHE A 198 9.29 9.29 3.37
CA PHE A 198 8.49 9.64 2.20
C PHE A 198 8.63 8.56 1.14
N PHE A 199 7.51 8.08 0.61
CA PHE A 199 7.48 7.08 -0.44
C PHE A 199 6.94 7.69 -1.73
N PRO A 200 7.51 7.36 -2.90
CA PRO A 200 6.89 7.62 -4.18
C PRO A 200 5.48 7.04 -4.19
N HIS A 201 4.51 7.87 -4.56
CA HIS A 201 3.10 7.55 -4.49
C HIS A 201 2.42 8.00 -5.78
N ILE A 202 1.60 7.12 -6.34
CA ILE A 202 0.68 7.43 -7.43
C ILE A 202 -0.76 7.13 -7.04
N LEU A 203 -1.69 7.98 -7.50
CA LEU A 203 -3.13 7.76 -7.40
C LEU A 203 -3.72 7.97 -8.80
N LEU A 204 -4.37 6.94 -9.33
CA LEU A 204 -4.76 6.87 -10.74
C LEU A 204 -6.26 6.72 -10.89
N LYS A 205 -6.77 7.26 -11.99
CA LYS A 205 -8.13 7.07 -12.47
C LYS A 205 -8.10 6.87 -13.98
N ASN A 206 -8.47 5.67 -14.41
CA ASN A 206 -8.62 5.27 -15.83
C ASN A 206 -7.39 5.52 -16.71
N VAL A 207 -6.18 5.41 -16.16
CA VAL A 207 -4.92 5.56 -16.91
C VAL A 207 -3.97 4.43 -16.58
N VAL A 208 -3.09 4.13 -17.52
CA VAL A 208 -1.93 3.26 -17.32
C VAL A 208 -0.69 4.14 -17.27
N VAL A 209 0.14 3.96 -16.25
CA VAL A 209 1.38 4.72 -16.09
C VAL A 209 2.58 3.79 -15.95
N ARG A 210 3.76 4.31 -16.30
CA ARG A 210 5.05 3.67 -16.07
C ARG A 210 5.91 4.52 -15.14
N LEU A 211 6.37 3.91 -14.06
CA LEU A 211 7.25 4.50 -13.06
C LEU A 211 8.70 4.34 -13.48
N GLN A 212 9.53 5.30 -13.05
CA GLN A 212 10.93 5.38 -13.42
C GLN A 212 11.74 5.78 -12.20
N PHE A 213 12.31 4.81 -11.49
CA PHE A 213 13.05 5.05 -10.25
C PHE A 213 14.56 5.19 -10.50
N SER A 214 15.01 4.77 -11.68
CA SER A 214 16.40 4.75 -12.13
C SER A 214 16.54 5.24 -13.58
N VAL A 215 17.78 5.50 -14.02
CA VAL A 215 18.07 5.87 -15.41
C VAL A 215 17.75 4.71 -16.36
N GLU A 216 17.92 3.47 -15.90
CA GLU A 216 17.60 2.24 -16.61
C GLU A 216 16.09 2.10 -16.87
N ASP A 217 15.25 2.61 -15.97
CA ASP A 217 13.80 2.71 -16.18
C ASP A 217 13.42 3.85 -17.15
N GLY A 218 14.42 4.60 -17.62
CA GLY A 218 14.29 5.73 -18.52
C GLY A 218 14.02 7.05 -17.81
N LEU A 219 14.41 7.23 -16.54
CA LEU A 219 14.36 8.53 -15.85
C LEU A 219 15.34 9.52 -16.50
N ASP A 220 14.94 10.79 -16.67
CA ASP A 220 15.88 11.81 -17.16
C ASP A 220 16.78 12.27 -16.02
N VAL A 221 18.04 12.56 -16.32
CA VAL A 221 18.98 13.11 -15.34
C VAL A 221 18.52 14.52 -14.95
N VAL A 222 18.36 14.74 -13.65
CA VAL A 222 17.98 16.04 -13.08
C VAL A 222 19.18 16.59 -12.30
N GLU A 223 19.63 17.79 -12.66
CA GLU A 223 20.73 18.45 -11.97
C GLU A 223 20.42 18.64 -10.48
N GLY A 224 21.33 18.20 -9.61
CA GLY A 224 21.19 18.32 -8.16
C GLY A 224 20.27 17.29 -7.49
N TYR A 225 19.70 16.33 -8.23
CA TYR A 225 18.91 15.23 -7.67
C TYR A 225 19.42 13.87 -8.14
N LYS A 226 19.50 12.91 -7.23
CA LYS A 226 19.83 11.52 -7.57
C LYS A 226 18.56 10.74 -7.98
N PRO A 227 18.66 9.73 -8.86
CA PRO A 227 17.55 8.79 -9.07
C PRO A 227 17.14 8.12 -7.76
N TRP A 228 15.84 7.91 -7.54
CA TRP A 228 15.30 7.34 -6.31
C TRP A 228 15.92 6.00 -5.93
N ALA A 229 16.26 5.17 -6.92
CA ALA A 229 16.93 3.89 -6.70
C ALA A 229 18.29 4.01 -6.00
N SER A 230 18.98 5.14 -6.16
CA SER A 230 20.28 5.40 -5.51
C SER A 230 20.17 5.53 -3.98
N ALA A 231 18.97 5.75 -3.44
CA ALA A 231 18.75 5.80 -2.00
C ALA A 231 19.13 4.48 -1.28
N LEU A 232 19.10 3.35 -2.01
CA LEU A 232 19.53 2.04 -1.51
C LEU A 232 21.03 2.00 -1.20
N GLU A 233 21.84 2.78 -1.94
CA GLU A 233 23.29 2.85 -1.78
C GLU A 233 23.70 3.94 -0.79
N ASP A 234 22.92 5.02 -0.70
CA ASP A 234 23.19 6.18 0.16
C ASP A 234 22.82 5.97 1.65
N GLU A 235 22.38 4.77 2.04
CA GLU A 235 21.84 4.47 3.39
C GLU A 235 20.69 5.41 3.81
N LYS A 236 19.98 5.99 2.84
CA LYS A 236 18.78 6.84 3.04
C LYS A 236 17.48 6.10 2.76
N ALA A 237 17.57 4.89 2.20
CA ALA A 237 16.43 4.05 1.92
C ALA A 237 15.74 3.57 3.20
N PHE A 238 14.42 3.60 3.18
CA PHE A 238 13.55 2.99 4.18
C PHE A 238 12.70 1.93 3.50
N SER A 239 12.76 0.70 4.00
CA SER A 239 11.99 -0.41 3.42
C SER A 239 10.51 -0.23 3.73
N GLY A 240 9.70 -0.26 2.68
CA GLY A 240 8.26 -0.26 2.82
C GLY A 240 7.73 -1.61 3.31
N PRO A 241 6.42 -1.69 3.56
CA PRO A 241 5.77 -2.89 4.08
C PRO A 241 5.99 -4.12 3.22
N THR A 242 6.22 -5.27 3.83
CA THR A 242 6.28 -6.56 3.12
C THR A 242 5.14 -7.47 3.54
N PHE A 243 4.85 -8.50 2.74
CA PHE A 243 3.91 -9.55 3.16
C PHE A 243 4.44 -10.42 4.31
N SER A 244 5.78 -10.45 4.49
CA SER A 244 6.49 -11.23 5.50
C SER A 244 6.36 -10.63 6.90
N ASP A 245 6.20 -9.31 7.02
CA ASP A 245 5.94 -8.61 8.30
C ASP A 245 4.62 -9.07 8.97
N VAL A 246 3.80 -9.82 8.23
CA VAL A 246 2.48 -10.29 8.65
C VAL A 246 2.42 -11.82 8.61
N HIS A 247 3.17 -12.51 9.48
CA HIS A 247 3.03 -13.97 9.67
C HIS A 247 1.66 -14.41 10.27
N CYS A 248 0.68 -13.50 10.31
CA CYS A 248 -0.64 -13.67 10.89
C CYS A 248 -1.67 -12.76 10.19
N TYR A 249 -2.47 -13.27 9.26
CA TYR A 249 -3.57 -12.48 8.70
C TYR A 249 -4.82 -12.62 9.57
N GLU A 250 -5.50 -11.51 9.81
CA GLU A 250 -6.79 -11.46 10.51
C GLU A 250 -7.89 -11.02 9.54
N PHE A 251 -9.00 -11.76 9.58
CA PHE A 251 -10.21 -11.42 8.85
C PHE A 251 -11.34 -11.17 9.85
N ILE A 252 -11.81 -9.93 9.92
CA ILE A 252 -12.87 -9.50 10.83
C ILE A 252 -14.14 -9.27 10.01
N MET A 253 -15.20 -9.99 10.33
CA MET A 253 -16.52 -9.81 9.74
C MET A 253 -17.42 -9.07 10.72
N LEU A 254 -17.86 -7.86 10.36
CA LEU A 254 -18.81 -7.11 11.19
C LEU A 254 -20.22 -7.63 10.96
N VAL A 255 -21.02 -7.69 12.02
CA VAL A 255 -22.42 -8.14 11.99
C VAL A 255 -23.26 -7.11 12.70
N GLY A 256 -24.26 -6.55 12.03
CA GLY A 256 -25.13 -5.54 12.64
C GLY A 256 -26.02 -4.82 11.64
N LEU A 257 -27.16 -4.34 12.11
CA LEU A 257 -28.14 -3.59 11.31
C LEU A 257 -27.54 -2.30 10.73
N PRO A 258 -28.14 -1.70 9.70
CA PRO A 258 -27.80 -0.33 9.28
C PRO A 258 -27.79 0.63 10.46
N ALA A 259 -26.89 1.62 10.43
CA ALA A 259 -26.74 2.62 11.50
C ALA A 259 -26.39 2.08 12.91
N SER A 260 -26.01 0.80 13.06
CA SER A 260 -25.61 0.25 14.37
C SER A 260 -24.22 0.67 14.84
N GLY A 261 -23.44 1.39 14.01
CA GLY A 261 -22.07 1.84 14.33
C GLY A 261 -20.93 0.97 13.77
N LYS A 262 -21.21 0.07 12.80
CA LYS A 262 -20.19 -0.83 12.20
C LYS A 262 -19.02 -0.07 11.55
N SER A 263 -19.32 0.89 10.67
CA SER A 263 -18.29 1.68 9.97
C SER A 263 -17.41 2.44 10.96
N THR A 264 -18.03 3.08 11.96
CA THR A 264 -17.32 3.75 13.07
C THR A 264 -16.42 2.80 13.85
N TRP A 265 -16.87 1.56 14.11
CA TRP A 265 -16.03 0.55 14.75
C TRP A 265 -14.84 0.15 13.86
N ALA A 266 -15.06 -0.02 12.56
CA ALA A 266 -14.01 -0.37 11.60
C ALA A 266 -12.95 0.73 11.51
N GLU A 267 -13.36 1.98 11.34
CA GLU A 267 -12.48 3.16 11.32
C GLU A 267 -11.66 3.26 12.60
N LYS A 268 -12.32 3.12 13.76
CA LYS A 268 -11.62 3.11 15.05
C LYS A 268 -10.60 1.97 15.14
N ARG A 269 -10.95 0.77 14.65
CA ARG A 269 -10.04 -0.39 14.67
C ARG A 269 -8.79 -0.17 13.81
N VAL A 270 -8.93 0.50 12.65
CA VAL A 270 -7.79 0.90 11.81
C VAL A 270 -6.90 1.88 12.58
N LYS A 271 -7.49 2.91 13.20
CA LYS A 271 -6.77 3.94 13.95
C LYS A 271 -6.06 3.42 15.20
N ASP A 272 -6.70 2.52 15.95
CA ASP A 272 -6.15 1.97 17.19
C ASP A 272 -4.99 0.97 16.92
N TYR A 273 -4.87 0.44 15.69
CA TYR A 273 -3.88 -0.59 15.31
C TYR A 273 -3.25 -0.29 13.94
N PRO A 274 -2.53 0.83 13.78
CA PRO A 274 -1.97 1.26 12.49
C PRO A 274 -1.03 0.20 11.88
N GLY A 275 -0.17 -0.42 12.69
CA GLY A 275 0.74 -1.49 12.23
C GLY A 275 0.05 -2.77 11.75
N LYS A 276 -1.27 -2.93 11.95
CA LYS A 276 -2.04 -4.04 11.34
C LYS A 276 -2.45 -3.75 9.90
N ARG A 277 -2.46 -2.47 9.47
CA ARG A 277 -2.78 -2.08 8.08
C ARG A 277 -4.05 -2.75 7.57
N TYR A 278 -5.14 -2.67 8.34
CA TYR A 278 -6.41 -3.27 7.97
C TYR A 278 -6.97 -2.58 6.73
N ILE A 279 -7.38 -3.38 5.74
CA ILE A 279 -8.16 -2.90 4.61
C ILE A 279 -9.65 -3.14 4.91
N VAL A 280 -10.41 -2.05 4.99
CA VAL A 280 -11.85 -2.13 5.23
C VAL A 280 -12.59 -2.26 3.90
N ILE A 281 -13.41 -3.31 3.77
CA ILE A 281 -14.23 -3.59 2.60
C ILE A 281 -15.68 -3.34 2.97
N GLY A 282 -16.26 -2.23 2.50
CA GLY A 282 -17.64 -1.84 2.79
C GLY A 282 -18.20 -0.88 1.74
N LYS A 283 -19.52 -0.85 1.56
CA LYS A 283 -20.17 -0.05 0.51
C LYS A 283 -19.97 1.47 0.67
N SER A 284 -19.91 1.98 1.90
CA SER A 284 -19.71 3.41 2.18
C SER A 284 -18.34 3.87 1.68
N LEU A 285 -17.28 3.13 2.02
CA LEU A 285 -15.91 3.43 1.60
C LEU A 285 -15.72 3.40 0.08
N MET A 286 -16.50 2.58 -0.64
CA MET A 286 -16.47 2.56 -2.10
C MET A 286 -17.05 3.83 -2.71
N LEU A 287 -18.01 4.48 -2.06
CA LEU A 287 -18.52 5.78 -2.52
C LEU A 287 -17.47 6.88 -2.31
N ASP A 288 -16.74 6.83 -1.20
CA ASP A 288 -15.69 7.81 -0.90
C ASP A 288 -14.56 7.77 -1.95
N LYS A 289 -14.19 6.56 -2.42
CA LYS A 289 -13.23 6.36 -3.52
C LYS A 289 -13.64 6.98 -4.86
N MET A 290 -14.93 7.16 -5.11
CA MET A 290 -15.40 7.71 -6.39
C MET A 290 -15.12 9.22 -6.52
N LYS A 291 -14.86 9.92 -5.40
CA LYS A 291 -14.55 11.37 -5.31
C LYS A 291 -15.41 12.25 -6.26
N VAL A 292 -16.70 11.94 -6.43
CA VAL A 292 -17.58 12.72 -7.34
C VAL A 292 -18.38 13.76 -6.55
N PRO A 293 -18.16 15.07 -6.78
CA PRO A 293 -18.97 16.12 -6.16
C PRO A 293 -20.45 16.01 -6.57
N GLY A 294 -21.36 16.17 -5.61
CA GLY A 294 -22.80 16.28 -5.90
C GLY A 294 -23.52 14.97 -6.24
N LEU A 295 -22.83 13.82 -6.25
CA LEU A 295 -23.46 12.50 -6.39
C LEU A 295 -24.20 12.11 -5.10
N THR A 296 -25.37 12.72 -4.90
CA THR A 296 -26.31 12.26 -3.87
C THR A 296 -26.80 10.86 -4.23
N ARG A 297 -27.11 10.05 -3.21
CA ARG A 297 -27.65 8.66 -3.23
C ARG A 297 -28.94 8.44 -4.05
N LYS A 298 -29.32 9.38 -4.93
CA LYS A 298 -30.54 9.38 -5.74
C LYS A 298 -30.51 8.40 -6.92
N TYR A 299 -29.33 8.02 -7.40
CA TYR A 299 -29.23 7.12 -8.56
C TYR A 299 -28.94 5.69 -8.09
N GLY A 300 -29.56 4.72 -8.76
CA GLY A 300 -29.59 3.30 -8.41
C GLY A 300 -28.26 2.54 -8.49
N TYR A 301 -27.19 3.08 -7.90
CA TYR A 301 -25.85 2.46 -7.83
C TYR A 301 -25.79 1.20 -6.95
N GLY A 302 -26.91 0.73 -6.40
CA GLY A 302 -26.94 -0.41 -5.49
C GLY A 302 -26.37 -1.69 -6.10
N GLU A 303 -26.71 -1.95 -7.38
CA GLU A 303 -26.21 -3.09 -8.15
C GLU A 303 -24.74 -2.91 -8.52
N MET A 304 -24.40 -1.72 -9.03
CA MET A 304 -23.04 -1.30 -9.38
C MET A 304 -22.05 -1.46 -8.21
N LEU A 305 -22.42 -1.01 -7.01
CA LEU A 305 -21.62 -1.18 -5.79
C LEU A 305 -21.52 -2.66 -5.36
N GLY A 306 -22.52 -3.48 -5.69
CA GLY A 306 -22.48 -4.92 -5.46
C GLY A 306 -21.39 -5.61 -6.30
N GLU A 307 -21.26 -5.22 -7.57
CA GLU A 307 -20.21 -5.75 -8.46
C GLU A 307 -18.80 -5.36 -8.02
N ILE A 308 -18.58 -4.08 -7.66
CA ILE A 308 -17.30 -3.64 -7.05
C ILE A 308 -16.98 -4.51 -5.85
N PHE A 309 -17.93 -4.59 -4.93
CA PHE A 309 -17.73 -5.29 -3.67
C PHE A 309 -17.33 -6.76 -3.89
N ASN A 310 -18.01 -7.46 -4.78
CA ASN A 310 -17.71 -8.86 -5.09
C ASN A 310 -16.32 -9.01 -5.72
N THR A 311 -15.93 -8.09 -6.60
CA THR A 311 -14.60 -8.06 -7.23
C THR A 311 -13.50 -7.86 -6.18
N LEU A 312 -13.66 -6.87 -5.29
CA LEU A 312 -12.70 -6.59 -4.23
C LEU A 312 -12.63 -7.71 -3.20
N LEU A 313 -13.77 -8.30 -2.84
CA LEU A 313 -13.83 -9.45 -1.93
C LEU A 313 -13.07 -10.65 -2.51
N SER A 314 -13.23 -10.90 -3.82
CA SER A 314 -12.50 -11.94 -4.54
C SER A 314 -10.99 -11.69 -4.52
N ARG A 315 -10.53 -10.46 -4.82
CA ARG A 315 -9.11 -10.10 -4.75
C ARG A 315 -8.56 -10.19 -3.31
N ALA A 316 -9.27 -9.67 -2.33
CA ALA A 316 -8.90 -9.71 -0.91
C ALA A 316 -8.72 -11.16 -0.39
N SER A 317 -9.54 -12.10 -0.87
CA SER A 317 -9.43 -13.51 -0.46
C SER A 317 -8.08 -14.15 -0.82
N LYS A 318 -7.43 -13.65 -1.88
CA LYS A 318 -6.16 -14.16 -2.41
C LYS A 318 -4.94 -13.45 -1.82
N LEU A 319 -5.14 -12.34 -1.12
CA LEU A 319 -4.04 -11.51 -0.63
C LEU A 319 -3.72 -11.77 0.85
N PRO A 320 -2.44 -11.90 1.20
CA PRO A 320 -1.96 -12.03 2.57
C PRO A 320 -2.01 -10.69 3.32
N ARG A 321 -3.21 -10.13 3.55
CA ARG A 321 -3.43 -8.88 4.30
C ARG A 321 -4.54 -9.02 5.34
N ASN A 322 -4.57 -8.06 6.27
CA ASN A 322 -5.60 -7.95 7.30
C ASN A 322 -6.83 -7.23 6.72
N PHE A 323 -8.02 -7.76 6.97
CA PHE A 323 -9.25 -7.25 6.37
C PHE A 323 -10.36 -7.09 7.40
N ILE A 324 -11.15 -6.04 7.22
CA ILE A 324 -12.41 -5.84 7.95
C ILE A 324 -13.54 -5.79 6.91
N LEU A 325 -14.50 -6.69 7.01
CA LEU A 325 -15.69 -6.72 6.17
C LEU A 325 -16.82 -5.92 6.84
N ASP A 326 -17.04 -4.68 6.38
CA ASP A 326 -18.12 -3.81 6.84
C ASP A 326 -19.37 -4.00 5.97
N LYS A 327 -20.14 -5.03 6.32
CA LYS A 327 -21.45 -5.36 5.73
C LYS A 327 -22.41 -5.74 6.87
N MET A 328 -23.71 -5.75 6.59
CA MET A 328 -24.72 -6.11 7.60
C MET A 328 -24.56 -7.55 8.12
N ASN A 329 -24.21 -8.49 7.24
CA ASN A 329 -23.88 -9.88 7.54
C ASN A 329 -24.86 -10.59 8.49
N LEU A 330 -26.16 -10.31 8.36
CA LEU A 330 -27.20 -10.82 9.26
C LEU A 330 -27.49 -12.31 9.02
N ASN A 331 -27.39 -12.77 7.77
CA ASN A 331 -27.65 -14.16 7.40
C ASN A 331 -26.45 -15.07 7.72
N LYS A 332 -26.68 -16.08 8.55
CA LYS A 332 -25.65 -17.05 8.99
C LYS A 332 -25.07 -17.88 7.84
N ILE A 333 -25.86 -18.21 6.82
CA ILE A 333 -25.43 -19.01 5.66
C ILE A 333 -24.45 -18.18 4.82
N ASP A 334 -24.83 -16.95 4.48
CA ASP A 334 -24.00 -16.04 3.69
C ASP A 334 -22.65 -15.79 4.36
N ARG A 335 -22.65 -15.57 5.69
CA ARG A 335 -21.42 -15.45 6.49
C ARG A 335 -20.52 -16.66 6.34
N LYS A 336 -21.08 -17.88 6.41
CA LYS A 336 -20.30 -19.12 6.26
C LYS A 336 -19.72 -19.23 4.85
N CYS A 337 -20.45 -18.84 3.81
CA CYS A 337 -19.97 -18.85 2.43
C CYS A 337 -18.81 -17.88 2.23
N GLU A 338 -18.93 -16.63 2.71
CA GLU A 338 -17.88 -15.62 2.62
C GLU A 338 -16.61 -16.06 3.37
N LEU A 339 -16.75 -16.56 4.61
CA LEU A 339 -15.63 -17.08 5.39
C LEU A 339 -14.93 -18.27 4.71
N LYS A 340 -15.70 -19.16 4.08
CA LYS A 340 -15.15 -20.30 3.34
C LYS A 340 -14.24 -19.83 2.20
N SER A 341 -14.65 -18.84 1.42
CA SER A 341 -13.85 -18.29 0.31
C SER A 341 -12.49 -17.76 0.77
N PHE A 342 -12.43 -17.11 1.94
CA PHE A 342 -11.16 -16.66 2.53
C PHE A 342 -10.32 -17.80 3.10
N SER A 343 -10.93 -18.78 3.76
CA SER A 343 -10.20 -19.92 4.34
C SER A 343 -9.55 -20.81 3.28
N LYS A 344 -10.20 -21.02 2.12
CA LYS A 344 -9.68 -21.87 1.03
C LYS A 344 -8.34 -21.37 0.48
N HIS A 345 -8.16 -20.05 0.45
CA HIS A 345 -6.98 -19.42 -0.16
C HIS A 345 -5.92 -19.03 0.88
N LYS A 346 -6.19 -19.21 2.18
CA LYS A 346 -5.29 -18.78 3.27
C LYS A 346 -4.97 -19.93 4.22
N LYS A 347 -4.00 -20.77 3.83
CA LYS A 347 -3.41 -21.82 4.70
C LYS A 347 -2.86 -21.25 6.03
N HIS A 348 -2.62 -19.94 6.12
CA HIS A 348 -2.06 -19.23 7.26
C HIS A 348 -3.02 -18.20 7.91
N LEU A 349 -4.34 -18.31 7.68
CA LEU A 349 -5.33 -17.46 8.36
C LEU A 349 -5.33 -17.77 9.86
N LYS A 350 -4.76 -16.88 10.69
CA LYS A 350 -4.66 -17.13 12.15
C LYS A 350 -5.99 -16.97 12.87
N SER A 351 -6.81 -16.00 12.45
CA SER A 351 -8.10 -15.77 13.08
C SER A 351 -9.12 -15.19 12.13
N SER A 352 -10.29 -15.83 12.13
CA SER A 352 -11.52 -15.30 11.56
C SER A 352 -12.49 -15.00 12.69
N LYS A 353 -12.92 -13.75 12.82
CA LYS A 353 -13.81 -13.32 13.91
C LYS A 353 -15.06 -12.67 13.33
N CYS A 354 -16.22 -13.00 13.91
CA CYS A 354 -17.43 -12.23 13.70
C CYS A 354 -17.63 -11.30 14.89
N VAL A 355 -17.67 -9.98 14.65
CA VAL A 355 -17.89 -8.97 15.69
C VAL A 355 -19.31 -8.45 15.53
N VAL A 356 -20.15 -8.67 16.54
CA VAL A 356 -21.54 -8.17 16.56
C VAL A 356 -21.54 -6.76 17.11
N ILE A 357 -22.03 -5.80 16.31
CA ILE A 357 -22.14 -4.39 16.67
C ILE A 357 -23.61 -4.06 16.89
N ASN A 358 -23.99 -3.95 18.16
CA ASN A 358 -25.32 -3.54 18.60
C ASN A 358 -25.27 -2.09 19.10
N ASN A 359 -26.31 -1.32 18.77
CA ASN A 359 -26.46 0.03 19.27
C ASN A 359 -26.93 -0.04 20.72
N SER A 360 -26.02 -0.25 21.68
CA SER A 360 -26.34 -0.16 23.11
C SER A 360 -26.26 1.30 23.54
N LYS A 361 -27.25 2.09 23.10
CA LYS A 361 -27.71 3.28 23.81
C LYS A 361 -29.19 3.05 24.10
N LYS A 362 -29.49 2.73 25.36
CA LYS A 362 -30.80 3.02 25.95
C LYS A 362 -30.88 4.52 26.18
#